data_AF-A0A5J4ZWG3-F1
#
_entry.id   AF-A0A5J4ZWG3-F1
#
_cell.length_a   1.000
_cell.length_b   1.000
_cell.length_c   1.000
_cell.angle_alpha   90.00
_cell.angle_beta   90.00
_cell.angle_gamma   90.00
#
_symmetry.space_group_name_H-M   'P 1'
#
loop_
_entity.id
_entity.type
_entity.pdbx_description
1 polymer ?
#
loop_
_entity_poly.entity_id
_entity_poly.type
_entity_poly.pdbx_seq_one_letter_code
_entity_poly.pdbx_strand_id
1 'polypeptide(L)'
;MASPTSQGKNSDAAQKDLNYYLPLCRAIVTGDWEKAKRIFDYDSNAIEARITENRDTPLLLAVKRGCKFQLLEMLVEMMPPRVLELRDDSGSTALHVAAALGDTQAAKFLVNKHPSLFYIRNDAGYLPVHLAAMHGKRDTTLYLLVDTKDDEESNPFGDVESNPSGDDSGPMLMHYAINARFYRNSNMAG
;
A
#
# COMPACT_ATOMS: atom_id res chain seq x y z
N MET A 1 6.42 48.61 -24.32
CA MET A 1 6.65 47.40 -25.13
C MET A 1 5.94 46.24 -24.45
N ALA A 2 5.23 45.44 -25.24
CA ALA A 2 4.25 44.45 -24.82
C ALA A 2 4.85 43.16 -24.24
N SER A 3 4.02 42.45 -23.46
CA SER A 3 4.15 41.10 -22.87
C SER A 3 4.40 39.98 -23.92
N PRO A 4 4.68 38.69 -23.57
CA PRO A 4 3.78 37.81 -22.81
C PRO A 4 4.48 36.83 -21.81
N THR A 5 3.91 36.57 -20.63
CA THR A 5 2.95 35.47 -20.34
C THR A 5 3.51 34.07 -20.61
N SER A 6 3.83 33.32 -19.54
CA SER A 6 3.72 31.85 -19.55
C SER A 6 2.71 31.44 -18.49
N GLN A 7 1.49 31.22 -18.97
CA GLN A 7 0.36 30.66 -18.26
C GLN A 7 0.77 29.37 -17.55
N GLY A 8 0.71 29.39 -16.22
CA GLY A 8 0.48 28.16 -15.46
C GLY A 8 -0.90 27.67 -15.84
N LYS A 9 -0.94 26.65 -16.71
CA LYS A 9 -2.15 25.87 -16.97
C LYS A 9 -2.51 25.16 -15.66
N ASN A 10 -3.29 25.83 -14.83
CA ASN A 10 -4.05 25.17 -13.79
C ASN A 10 -5.09 24.32 -14.52
N SER A 11 -4.79 23.04 -14.67
CA SER A 11 -5.70 22.07 -15.24
C SER A 11 -6.84 21.85 -14.25
N ASP A 12 -7.88 22.66 -14.36
CA ASP A 12 -9.22 22.43 -13.80
C ASP A 12 -9.86 21.19 -14.45
N ALA A 13 -9.25 20.02 -14.29
CA ALA A 13 -10.00 18.78 -14.32
C ALA A 13 -10.82 18.78 -13.04
N ALA A 14 -12.09 19.22 -13.12
CA ALA A 14 -13.00 19.23 -11.99
C ALA A 14 -12.88 17.90 -11.24
N GLN A 15 -12.33 17.96 -10.02
CA GLN A 15 -12.17 16.80 -9.16
C GLN A 15 -13.56 16.20 -8.99
N LYS A 16 -13.80 15.03 -9.61
CA LYS A 16 -15.10 14.36 -9.50
C LYS A 16 -15.38 14.10 -8.03
N ASP A 17 -16.61 14.35 -7.61
CA ASP A 17 -17.01 14.19 -6.22
C ASP A 17 -17.05 12.71 -5.81
N LEU A 18 -17.11 12.43 -4.50
CA LEU A 18 -17.18 11.06 -4.00
C LEU A 18 -18.46 10.34 -4.46
N ASN A 19 -19.55 11.06 -4.72
CA ASN A 19 -20.80 10.48 -5.21
C ASN A 19 -20.65 9.89 -6.61
N TYR A 20 -19.85 10.52 -7.48
CA TYR A 20 -19.54 10.01 -8.81
C TYR A 20 -18.95 8.59 -8.77
N TYR A 21 -18.06 8.32 -7.81
CA TYR A 21 -17.40 7.01 -7.70
C TYR A 21 -18.16 6.00 -6.83
N LEU A 22 -19.28 6.38 -6.21
CA LEU A 22 -20.08 5.47 -5.39
C LEU A 22 -20.47 4.15 -6.10
N PRO A 23 -20.85 4.14 -7.40
CA PRO A 23 -21.11 2.89 -8.13
C PRO A 23 -19.87 2.01 -8.24
N LEU A 24 -18.69 2.60 -8.44
CA LEU A 24 -17.41 1.88 -8.51
C LEU A 24 -17.06 1.28 -7.15
N CYS A 25 -17.16 2.06 -6.08
CA CYS A 25 -16.95 1.59 -4.71
C CYS A 25 -17.85 0.39 -4.39
N ARG A 26 -19.14 0.47 -4.75
CA ARG A 26 -20.08 -0.64 -4.55
C ARG A 26 -19.68 -1.87 -5.35
N ALA A 27 -19.33 -1.71 -6.63
CA ALA A 27 -18.91 -2.82 -7.49
C ALA A 27 -17.70 -3.57 -6.90
N ILE A 28 -16.68 -2.84 -6.46
CA ILE A 28 -15.47 -3.40 -5.84
C ILE A 28 -15.83 -4.16 -4.56
N VAL A 29 -16.60 -3.54 -3.66
CA VAL A 29 -17.00 -4.15 -2.37
C VAL A 29 -17.84 -5.42 -2.59
N THR A 30 -18.70 -5.44 -3.61
CA THR A 30 -19.50 -6.64 -3.94
C THR A 30 -18.75 -7.67 -4.77
N GLY A 31 -17.55 -7.36 -5.26
CA GLY A 31 -16.78 -8.22 -6.17
C GLY A 31 -17.36 -8.31 -7.58
N ASP A 32 -18.14 -7.32 -8.01
CA ASP A 32 -18.75 -7.24 -9.34
C ASP A 32 -17.74 -6.65 -10.33
N TRP A 33 -16.81 -7.49 -10.78
CA TRP A 33 -15.75 -7.10 -11.71
C TRP A 33 -16.30 -6.51 -13.00
N GLU A 34 -17.35 -7.08 -13.58
CA GLU A 34 -17.91 -6.60 -14.84
C GLU A 34 -18.42 -5.16 -14.73
N LYS A 35 -19.08 -4.81 -13.62
CA LYS A 35 -19.46 -3.41 -13.37
C LYS A 35 -18.26 -2.51 -13.17
N ALA A 36 -17.27 -2.94 -12.38
CA ALA A 36 -16.05 -2.15 -12.16
C ALA A 36 -15.30 -1.90 -13.48
N LYS A 37 -15.12 -2.95 -14.28
CA LYS A 37 -14.48 -2.91 -15.59
C LYS A 37 -15.19 -1.96 -16.55
N ARG A 38 -16.52 -2.01 -16.64
CA ARG A 38 -17.28 -1.07 -17.48
C ARG A 38 -17.04 0.39 -17.09
N ILE A 39 -16.91 0.67 -15.79
CA ILE A 39 -16.60 2.02 -15.30
C ILE A 39 -15.19 2.40 -15.72
N PHE A 40 -14.20 1.53 -15.58
CA PHE A 40 -12.83 1.78 -16.04
C PHE A 40 -12.72 1.95 -17.56
N ASP A 41 -13.48 1.17 -18.33
CA ASP A 41 -13.52 1.27 -19.80
C ASP A 41 -14.11 2.63 -20.24
N TYR A 42 -15.07 3.18 -19.48
CA TYR A 42 -15.69 4.48 -19.74
C TYR A 42 -14.86 5.66 -19.21
N ASP A 43 -14.22 5.49 -18.04
CA ASP A 43 -13.41 6.49 -17.36
C ASP A 43 -12.08 5.87 -16.92
N SER A 44 -11.08 5.96 -17.79
CA SER A 44 -9.76 5.38 -17.52
C SER A 44 -9.07 6.01 -16.31
N ASN A 45 -9.40 7.25 -15.95
CA ASN A 45 -8.86 7.91 -14.76
C ASN A 45 -9.37 7.29 -13.45
N ALA A 46 -10.48 6.54 -13.50
CA ALA A 46 -11.06 5.92 -12.32
C ALA A 46 -10.14 4.86 -11.69
N ILE A 47 -9.17 4.30 -12.43
CA ILE A 47 -8.21 3.32 -11.92
C ILE A 47 -7.26 3.91 -10.85
N GLU A 48 -6.97 5.22 -10.93
CA GLU A 48 -6.07 5.94 -10.01
C GLU A 48 -6.78 7.02 -9.19
N ALA A 49 -8.11 7.15 -9.35
CA ALA A 49 -8.92 8.12 -8.66
C ALA A 49 -9.00 7.89 -7.15
N ARG A 50 -9.24 8.97 -6.41
CA ARG A 50 -9.50 8.95 -4.97
C ARG A 50 -11.01 8.79 -4.76
N ILE A 51 -11.45 7.57 -4.47
CA ILE A 51 -12.87 7.17 -4.56
C ILE A 51 -13.57 7.10 -3.20
N THR A 52 -12.83 7.29 -2.10
CA THR A 52 -13.37 7.32 -0.72
C THR A 52 -12.91 8.57 0.02
N GLU A 53 -13.51 8.81 1.19
CA GLU A 53 -13.11 9.90 2.10
C GLU A 53 -11.65 9.81 2.55
N ASN A 54 -11.11 8.60 2.74
CA ASN A 54 -9.69 8.37 3.07
C ASN A 54 -8.75 8.50 1.87
N ARG A 55 -9.26 9.03 0.75
CA ARG A 55 -8.60 9.06 -0.56
C ARG A 55 -8.07 7.70 -1.00
N ASP A 56 -8.84 6.63 -0.80
CA ASP A 56 -8.47 5.32 -1.30
C ASP A 56 -8.53 5.29 -2.83
N THR A 57 -7.57 4.59 -3.45
CA THR A 57 -7.71 4.12 -4.83
C THR A 57 -8.64 2.89 -4.88
N PRO A 58 -9.12 2.49 -6.07
CA PRO A 58 -9.83 1.21 -6.24
C PRO A 58 -9.12 0.01 -5.61
N LEU A 59 -7.79 -0.06 -5.77
CA LEU A 59 -6.97 -1.12 -5.21
C LEU A 59 -6.92 -1.07 -3.67
N LEU A 60 -6.69 0.11 -3.09
CA LEU A 60 -6.69 0.30 -1.64
C LEU A 60 -8.04 -0.10 -1.03
N LEU A 61 -9.16 0.30 -1.65
CA LEU A 61 -10.48 -0.10 -1.20
C LEU A 61 -10.66 -1.62 -1.25
N ALA A 62 -10.23 -2.27 -2.33
CA ALA A 62 -10.33 -3.73 -2.48
C ALA A 62 -9.58 -4.47 -1.36
N VAL A 63 -8.35 -4.03 -1.05
CA VAL A 63 -7.54 -4.62 0.04
C VAL A 63 -8.16 -4.32 1.40
N LYS A 64 -8.53 -3.07 1.70
CA LYS A 64 -9.14 -2.66 2.99
C LYS A 64 -10.42 -3.42 3.30
N ARG A 65 -11.18 -3.79 2.27
CA ARG A 65 -12.45 -4.50 2.41
C ARG A 65 -12.31 -6.02 2.40
N GLY A 66 -11.09 -6.54 2.21
CA GLY A 66 -10.85 -7.97 2.11
C GLY A 66 -11.59 -8.60 0.93
N CYS A 67 -11.65 -7.90 -0.19
CA CYS A 67 -12.28 -8.42 -1.40
C CYS A 67 -11.59 -9.72 -1.84
N LYS A 68 -12.32 -10.58 -2.56
CA LYS A 68 -11.78 -11.85 -3.07
C LYS A 68 -10.50 -11.61 -3.87
N PHE A 69 -9.51 -12.48 -3.67
CA PHE A 69 -8.20 -12.37 -4.33
C PHE A 69 -8.29 -12.23 -5.86
N GLN A 70 -9.22 -12.95 -6.50
CA GLN A 70 -9.46 -12.83 -7.94
C GLN A 70 -9.76 -11.39 -8.40
N LEU A 71 -10.55 -10.62 -7.64
CA LEU A 71 -10.82 -9.22 -7.97
C LEU A 71 -9.54 -8.37 -7.88
N LEU A 72 -8.73 -8.62 -6.84
CA LEU A 72 -7.46 -7.97 -6.64
C LEU A 72 -6.49 -8.28 -7.79
N GLU A 73 -6.40 -9.54 -8.21
CA GLU A 73 -5.61 -9.95 -9.38
C GLU A 73 -6.01 -9.15 -10.61
N MET A 74 -7.30 -9.13 -10.93
CA MET A 74 -7.82 -8.44 -12.11
C MET A 74 -7.55 -6.92 -12.06
N LEU A 75 -7.67 -6.28 -10.89
CA LEU A 75 -7.34 -4.86 -10.70
C LEU A 75 -5.85 -4.59 -10.91
N VAL A 76 -4.96 -5.39 -10.34
CA VAL A 76 -3.51 -5.16 -10.46
C VAL A 76 -3.03 -5.41 -11.89
N GLU A 77 -3.56 -6.44 -12.58
CA GLU A 77 -3.17 -6.73 -13.97
C GLU A 77 -3.55 -5.62 -14.96
N MET A 78 -4.59 -4.85 -14.67
CA MET A 78 -4.98 -3.71 -15.51
C MET A 78 -4.29 -2.39 -15.12
N MET A 79 -3.66 -2.32 -13.94
CA MET A 79 -3.07 -1.10 -13.41
C MET A 79 -1.61 -0.95 -13.84
N PRO A 80 -1.19 0.23 -14.32
CA PRO A 80 0.24 0.47 -14.55
C PRO A 80 1.00 0.50 -13.21
N PRO A 81 2.28 0.09 -13.16
CA PRO A 81 3.03 -0.05 -11.90
C PRO A 81 2.99 1.18 -10.98
N ARG A 82 3.06 2.39 -11.56
CA ARG A 82 2.97 3.66 -10.80
C ARG A 82 1.70 3.80 -9.95
N VAL A 83 0.60 3.14 -10.34
CA VAL A 83 -0.68 3.20 -9.63
C VAL A 83 -0.64 2.36 -8.35
N LEU A 84 0.20 1.33 -8.31
CA LEU A 84 0.39 0.48 -7.13
C LEU A 84 1.08 1.23 -5.98
N GLU A 85 1.89 2.24 -6.32
CA GLU A 85 2.57 3.11 -5.34
C GLU A 85 1.66 4.20 -4.76
N LEU A 86 0.42 4.36 -5.26
CA LEU A 86 -0.48 5.38 -4.77
C LEU A 86 -0.85 5.15 -3.30
N ARG A 87 -0.86 6.26 -2.57
CA ARG A 87 -1.02 6.30 -1.12
C ARG A 87 -2.35 6.90 -0.71
N ASP A 88 -2.97 6.35 0.32
CA ASP A 88 -4.13 6.93 1.00
C ASP A 88 -3.74 8.15 1.87
N ASP A 89 -4.69 8.69 2.64
CA ASP A 89 -4.47 9.83 3.56
C ASP A 89 -3.45 9.58 4.68
N SER A 90 -3.09 8.33 4.95
CA SER A 90 -2.06 7.97 5.94
C SER A 90 -0.68 7.75 5.30
N GLY A 91 -0.55 8.00 4.00
CA GLY A 91 0.63 7.63 3.23
C GLY A 91 0.71 6.13 2.95
N SER A 92 -0.34 5.34 3.24
CA SER A 92 -0.29 3.89 3.12
C SER A 92 -0.58 3.44 1.70
N THR A 93 0.28 2.58 1.16
CA THR A 93 0.05 1.84 -0.09
C THR A 93 -0.83 0.61 0.15
N ALA A 94 -1.26 -0.06 -0.92
CA ALA A 94 -1.98 -1.33 -0.81
C ALA A 94 -1.19 -2.40 -0.04
N LEU A 95 0.15 -2.42 -0.16
CA LEU A 95 1.00 -3.37 0.57
C LEU A 95 1.02 -3.09 2.07
N HIS A 96 1.00 -1.83 2.51
CA HIS A 96 0.88 -1.47 3.93
C HIS A 96 -0.42 -2.03 4.53
N VAL A 97 -1.53 -1.86 3.82
CA VAL A 97 -2.84 -2.36 4.27
C VAL A 97 -2.86 -3.89 4.30
N ALA A 98 -2.38 -4.56 3.24
CA ALA A 98 -2.32 -6.01 3.19
C ALA A 98 -1.46 -6.57 4.35
N ALA A 99 -0.33 -5.92 4.63
CA ALA A 99 0.56 -6.25 5.73
C ALA A 99 -0.11 -6.10 7.10
N ALA A 100 -0.77 -4.96 7.36
CA ALA A 100 -1.50 -4.72 8.60
C ALA A 100 -2.66 -5.71 8.82
N LEU A 101 -3.34 -6.13 7.75
CA LEU A 101 -4.43 -7.11 7.81
C LEU A 101 -3.92 -8.54 7.97
N GLY A 102 -2.70 -8.83 7.51
CA GLY A 102 -2.12 -10.17 7.44
C GLY A 102 -2.54 -10.94 6.19
N ASP A 103 -2.94 -10.24 5.13
CA ASP A 103 -3.26 -10.83 3.85
C ASP A 103 -1.97 -11.19 3.10
N THR A 104 -1.39 -12.33 3.50
CA THR A 104 -0.13 -12.83 2.94
C THR A 104 -0.24 -13.10 1.44
N GLN A 105 -1.42 -13.49 0.94
CA GLN A 105 -1.62 -13.77 -0.47
C GLN A 105 -1.60 -12.48 -1.29
N ALA A 106 -2.34 -11.45 -0.86
CA ALA A 106 -2.29 -10.13 -1.49
C ALA A 106 -0.89 -9.52 -1.40
N ALA A 107 -0.23 -9.61 -0.24
CA ALA A 107 1.13 -9.08 -0.04
C ALA A 107 2.12 -9.70 -1.03
N LYS A 108 2.12 -11.03 -1.16
CA LYS A 108 2.96 -11.75 -2.15
C LYS A 108 2.73 -11.29 -3.56
N PHE A 109 1.47 -11.17 -3.94
CA PHE A 109 1.11 -10.81 -5.30
C PHE A 109 1.47 -9.37 -5.65
N LEU A 110 1.21 -8.42 -4.74
CA LEU A 110 1.58 -7.01 -4.92
C LEU A 110 3.10 -6.83 -5.06
N VAL A 111 3.87 -7.51 -4.21
CA VAL A 111 5.33 -7.51 -4.27
C VAL A 111 5.83 -8.07 -5.60
N ASN A 112 5.34 -9.23 -6.02
CA ASN A 112 5.77 -9.86 -7.27
C ASN A 112 5.49 -8.97 -8.49
N LYS A 113 4.44 -8.14 -8.41
CA LYS A 113 4.08 -7.19 -9.48
C LYS A 113 4.90 -5.92 -9.43
N HIS A 114 5.25 -5.45 -8.23
CA HIS A 114 6.00 -4.22 -8.07
C HIS A 114 6.86 -4.25 -6.79
N PRO A 115 8.12 -4.72 -6.89
CA PRO A 115 8.99 -4.92 -5.72
C PRO A 115 9.30 -3.63 -4.95
N SER A 116 9.28 -2.45 -5.57
CA SER A 116 9.58 -1.19 -4.86
C SER A 116 8.60 -0.88 -3.72
N LEU A 117 7.41 -1.49 -3.72
CA LEU A 117 6.41 -1.32 -2.67
C LEU A 117 6.93 -1.68 -1.27
N PHE A 118 7.94 -2.55 -1.19
CA PHE A 118 8.60 -2.91 0.06
C PHE A 118 9.21 -1.73 0.81
N TYR A 119 9.74 -0.76 0.07
CA TYR A 119 10.61 0.29 0.60
C TYR A 119 9.89 1.61 0.83
N ILE A 120 8.61 1.69 0.43
CA ILE A 120 7.81 2.89 0.61
C ILE A 120 7.44 2.99 2.09
N ARG A 121 7.75 4.14 2.70
CA ARG A 121 7.29 4.50 4.05
C ARG A 121 5.97 5.25 3.96
N ASN A 122 5.04 4.92 4.87
CA ASN A 122 3.85 5.73 5.08
C ASN A 122 4.18 7.03 5.83
N ASP A 123 3.18 7.88 6.08
CA ASP A 123 3.41 9.21 6.67
C ASP A 123 3.87 9.15 8.14
N ALA A 124 3.69 8.00 8.79
CA ALA A 124 4.22 7.71 10.12
C ALA A 124 5.63 7.08 10.08
N GLY A 125 6.28 7.01 8.91
CA GLY A 125 7.61 6.44 8.74
C GLY A 125 7.66 4.92 8.69
N TYR A 126 6.52 4.23 8.72
CA TYR A 126 6.47 2.78 8.75
C TYR A 126 6.57 2.16 7.36
N LEU A 127 7.37 1.10 7.22
CA LEU A 127 7.34 0.17 6.10
C LEU A 127 6.19 -0.83 6.26
N PRO A 128 5.76 -1.52 5.19
CA PRO A 128 4.74 -2.57 5.30
C PRO A 128 5.08 -3.64 6.33
N VAL A 129 6.35 -4.06 6.42
CA VAL A 129 6.81 -5.05 7.41
C VAL A 129 6.61 -4.59 8.86
N HIS A 130 6.75 -3.29 9.14
CA HIS A 130 6.49 -2.73 10.47
C HIS A 130 5.03 -2.92 10.84
N LEU A 131 4.10 -2.65 9.92
CA LEU A 131 2.68 -2.83 10.18
C LEU A 131 2.31 -4.31 10.37
N ALA A 132 2.85 -5.22 9.53
CA ALA A 132 2.64 -6.66 9.74
C ALA A 132 3.11 -7.10 11.14
N ALA A 133 4.32 -6.68 11.54
CA ALA A 133 4.89 -7.06 12.84
C ALA A 133 4.11 -6.44 14.01
N MET A 134 3.75 -5.15 13.93
CA MET A 134 2.98 -4.43 14.94
C MET A 134 1.60 -5.08 15.19
N HIS A 135 0.97 -5.58 14.11
CA HIS A 135 -0.32 -6.27 14.18
C HIS A 135 -0.21 -7.79 14.39
N GLY A 136 1.00 -8.32 14.66
CA GLY A 136 1.22 -9.74 14.96
C GLY A 136 0.97 -10.69 13.79
N LYS A 137 1.10 -10.21 12.54
CA LYS A 137 0.78 -10.96 11.32
C LYS A 137 1.95 -11.84 10.89
N ARG A 138 2.22 -12.88 11.68
CA ARG A 138 3.38 -13.78 11.58
C ARG A 138 3.79 -14.16 10.15
N ASP A 139 2.90 -14.78 9.39
CA ASP A 139 3.25 -15.29 8.05
C ASP A 139 3.56 -14.17 7.06
N THR A 140 2.83 -13.06 7.16
CA THR A 140 3.07 -11.87 6.34
C THR A 140 4.37 -11.18 6.74
N THR A 141 4.65 -11.04 8.04
CA THR A 141 5.93 -10.51 8.54
C THR A 141 7.10 -11.35 8.04
N LEU A 142 7.02 -12.68 8.16
CA LEU A 142 8.09 -13.58 7.70
C LEU A 142 8.30 -13.45 6.19
N TYR A 143 7.23 -13.41 5.41
CA TYR A 143 7.34 -13.16 3.97
C TYR A 143 8.03 -11.83 3.68
N LEU A 144 7.58 -10.75 4.33
CA LEU A 144 8.10 -9.42 4.07
C LEU A 144 9.52 -9.17 4.63
N LEU A 145 10.03 -10.06 5.49
CA LEU A 145 11.39 -10.01 6.05
C LEU A 145 12.42 -10.73 5.17
N VAL A 146 11.98 -11.72 4.36
CA VAL A 146 12.90 -12.54 3.55
C VAL A 146 13.40 -11.80 2.31
N ASP A 147 12.62 -10.84 1.81
CA ASP A 147 12.90 -10.12 0.56
C ASP A 147 13.63 -8.77 0.75
N THR A 148 13.94 -8.37 1.98
CA THR A 148 14.71 -7.14 2.26
C THR A 148 16.23 -7.37 2.24
N LYS A 149 16.68 -8.44 1.58
CA LYS A 149 18.11 -8.78 1.50
C LYS A 149 18.68 -8.20 0.21
N ASP A 150 19.66 -7.31 0.38
CA ASP A 150 20.73 -6.98 -0.58
C ASP A 150 20.71 -5.60 -1.27
N ASP A 151 19.86 -4.65 -0.85
CA ASP A 151 20.00 -3.26 -1.29
C ASP A 151 20.76 -2.43 -0.22
N GLU A 152 22.08 -2.31 -0.35
CA GLU A 152 22.94 -1.45 0.52
C GLU A 152 22.55 0.05 0.46
N GLU A 153 21.75 0.46 -0.53
CA GLU A 153 21.28 1.84 -0.74
C GLU A 153 19.87 2.08 -0.16
N SER A 154 19.08 1.01 -0.05
CA SER A 154 17.90 0.99 0.81
C SER A 154 18.42 0.73 2.20
N ASN A 155 18.56 1.76 3.02
CA ASN A 155 18.79 1.54 4.44
C ASN A 155 17.42 1.30 5.12
N PRO A 156 16.89 0.06 5.25
CA PRO A 156 15.73 -0.20 6.11
C PRO A 156 16.10 0.06 7.58
N PHE A 157 17.39 0.25 7.89
CA PHE A 157 17.95 0.59 9.19
C PHE A 157 18.13 2.11 9.40
N GLY A 158 17.93 2.94 8.35
CA GLY A 158 17.96 4.41 8.34
C GLY A 158 19.25 5.08 8.82
N ASP A 159 19.78 6.03 8.04
CA ASP A 159 20.91 6.85 8.48
C ASP A 159 20.44 7.73 9.65
N VAL A 160 21.06 7.55 10.81
CA VAL A 160 20.75 8.21 12.10
C VAL A 160 20.73 9.75 11.99
N GLU A 161 21.34 10.32 10.95
CA GLU A 161 21.59 11.76 10.87
C GLU A 161 20.48 12.60 10.21
N SER A 162 19.49 11.99 9.56
CA SER A 162 18.42 12.75 8.87
C SER A 162 17.06 12.75 9.59
N ASN A 163 16.98 12.16 10.80
CA ASN A 163 15.71 11.95 11.51
C ASN A 163 15.52 12.99 12.64
N PRO A 164 14.71 14.05 12.47
CA PRO A 164 14.48 15.07 13.51
C PRO A 164 13.62 14.56 14.68
N SER A 165 13.05 13.36 14.61
CA SER A 165 12.21 12.75 15.64
C SER A 165 12.93 11.72 16.54
N GLY A 166 14.17 11.34 16.22
CA GLY A 166 14.99 10.48 17.08
C GLY A 166 14.41 9.10 17.37
N ASP A 167 13.56 8.54 16.49
CA ASP A 167 12.99 7.21 16.70
C ASP A 167 13.92 6.09 16.20
N ASP A 168 14.11 5.12 17.07
CA ASP A 168 15.12 4.08 16.99
C ASP A 168 14.56 2.88 16.20
N SER A 169 14.50 3.02 14.88
CA SER A 169 13.77 2.10 13.98
C SER A 169 14.36 0.67 13.94
N GLY A 170 15.68 0.53 14.10
CA GLY A 170 16.37 -0.78 14.20
C GLY A 170 15.97 -1.57 15.45
N PRO A 171 16.09 -1.01 16.67
CA PRO A 171 15.61 -1.62 17.91
C PRO A 171 14.11 -1.87 17.91
N MET A 172 13.32 -1.04 17.24
CA MET A 172 11.86 -1.22 17.13
C MET A 172 11.48 -2.47 16.33
N LEU A 173 12.15 -2.78 15.22
CA LEU A 173 11.92 -4.03 14.49
C LEU A 173 12.39 -5.25 15.29
N MET A 174 13.52 -5.17 16.01
CA MET A 174 13.93 -6.22 16.96
C MET A 174 12.91 -6.39 18.10
N HIS A 175 12.38 -5.30 18.65
CA HIS A 175 11.35 -5.31 19.69
C HIS A 175 10.06 -6.00 19.19
N TYR A 176 9.64 -5.73 17.95
CA TYR A 176 8.47 -6.40 17.36
C TYR A 176 8.74 -7.87 17.02
N ALA A 177 9.93 -8.23 16.52
CA ALA A 177 10.32 -9.62 16.29
C ALA A 177 10.40 -10.45 17.59
N ILE A 178 10.82 -9.82 18.69
CA ILE A 178 10.85 -10.44 20.02
C ILE A 178 9.42 -10.55 20.60
N ASN A 179 8.61 -9.49 20.51
CA ASN A 179 7.26 -9.44 21.09
C ASN A 179 6.24 -10.31 20.36
N ALA A 180 6.39 -10.52 19.04
CA ALA A 180 5.53 -11.42 18.27
C ALA A 180 5.82 -12.92 18.53
N ARG A 181 6.60 -13.25 19.57
CA ARG A 181 6.94 -14.63 20.01
C ARG A 181 7.58 -15.48 18.90
N PHE A 182 8.28 -14.87 17.95
CA PHE A 182 8.93 -15.61 16.86
C PHE A 182 9.99 -16.62 17.34
N TYR A 183 10.53 -16.45 18.56
CA TYR A 183 11.54 -17.34 19.16
C TYR A 183 11.06 -18.23 20.32
N ARG A 184 9.78 -18.16 20.75
CA ARG A 184 9.29 -19.00 21.85
C ARG A 184 8.75 -20.33 21.32
N ASN A 185 9.65 -21.20 20.83
CA ASN A 185 9.49 -22.67 20.80
C ASN A 185 10.74 -23.37 20.23
N SER A 186 11.87 -23.28 20.92
CA SER A 186 13.02 -24.19 20.71
C SER A 186 13.86 -24.27 21.98
N ASN A 187 13.26 -24.63 23.12
CA ASN A 187 13.94 -25.26 24.28
C ASN A 187 12.95 -25.45 25.44
N MET A 188 12.10 -26.48 25.36
CA MET A 188 11.60 -27.23 26.51
C MET A 188 11.16 -28.62 26.03
N ALA A 189 12.14 -29.45 25.72
CA ALA A 189 12.03 -30.90 25.79
C ALA A 189 13.40 -31.37 26.27
N GLY A 190 13.60 -31.25 27.59
CA GLY A 190 14.63 -31.99 28.32
C GLY A 190 14.11 -33.36 28.70
#